data_AF-A0AAE4AX69-F1
#
_entry.id   AF-A0AAE4AX69-F1
#
_cell.length_a   1.000
_cell.length_b   1.000
_cell.length_c   1.000
_cell.angle_alpha   90.00
_cell.angle_beta   90.00
_cell.angle_gamma   90.00
#
_symmetry.space_group_name_H-M   'P 1'
#
loop_
_entity.id
_entity.type
_entity.pdbx_description
1 polymer ?
#
loop_
_entity_poly.entity_id
_entity_poly.type
_entity_poly.pdbx_seq_one_letter_code
_entity_poly.pdbx_strand_id
1 'polypeptide(L)'
;MTEQPRTPTTADASTKPARSGKSSAGKTAGAAAGAPDAERAGAGTTPPKRARFAVPLELIFAVVALGWLGVMLRSAQVSVTTAAEGTVAVYLAAYSLPGLISASLVAGAATGLTAVTMIGPVRRAGATVRFAVAAVGGLLVGAVAALIVLNSYGQGGAITILAATFAASATAGGAFAGIRHAALAGAVVNASLGVFLIGFVLNLFQDPLLNLFGAGDTQSSQATALSWFSLTSSLLSALIAGLVAYLTLTSRQGDERPKWVVYLAGGAGAGMVLLVSEAIARTGGGRLLDLAGRLSEADQAAQEILANSRFNNGLIVLFIGAITAMILLGRTLKPIEDD
;
A
#
# COMPACT_ATOMS: atom_id res chain seq x y z
N MET A 1 -50.60 2.00 -42.89
CA MET A 1 -51.25 0.67 -42.69
C MET A 1 -50.20 -0.18 -41.98
N THR A 2 -50.33 -0.61 -40.73
CA THR A 2 -51.54 -0.92 -39.96
C THR A 2 -51.19 -0.86 -38.46
N GLU A 3 -52.24 -0.74 -37.66
CA GLU A 3 -52.31 -0.44 -36.24
C GLU A 3 -51.72 -1.49 -35.28
N GLN A 4 -51.40 -0.98 -34.06
CA GLN A 4 -51.58 -1.52 -32.70
C GLN A 4 -52.36 -2.85 -32.53
N PRO A 5 -52.15 -3.64 -31.43
CA PRO A 5 -52.60 -3.20 -30.09
C PRO A 5 -51.78 -3.64 -28.87
N ARG A 6 -52.19 -3.04 -27.74
CA ARG A 6 -51.69 -3.08 -26.36
C ARG A 6 -52.12 -4.35 -25.58
N THR A 7 -51.31 -4.72 -24.56
CA THR A 7 -51.56 -5.20 -23.15
C THR A 7 -52.84 -6.00 -22.82
N PRO A 8 -52.89 -6.94 -21.83
CA PRO A 8 -52.54 -6.64 -20.42
C PRO A 8 -52.27 -7.81 -19.41
N THR A 9 -52.09 -7.43 -18.12
CA THR A 9 -52.69 -8.06 -16.91
C THR A 9 -51.92 -9.09 -16.06
N THR A 10 -51.50 -8.60 -14.87
CA THR A 10 -51.59 -9.10 -13.47
C THR A 10 -51.28 -10.56 -13.07
N ALA A 11 -50.49 -10.69 -11.99
CA ALA A 11 -50.74 -11.56 -10.82
C ALA A 11 -49.76 -11.09 -9.71
N ASP A 12 -50.16 -10.37 -8.65
CA ASP A 12 -51.06 -10.67 -7.53
C ASP A 12 -50.40 -11.43 -6.37
N ALA A 13 -50.82 -11.00 -5.18
CA ALA A 13 -50.38 -11.20 -3.81
C ALA A 13 -49.91 -12.61 -3.38
N SER A 14 -48.95 -12.64 -2.44
CA SER A 14 -49.03 -13.58 -1.31
C SER A 14 -48.39 -13.02 -0.04
N THR A 15 -49.30 -12.60 0.84
CA THR A 15 -49.14 -12.30 2.27
C THR A 15 -49.07 -13.58 3.12
N LYS A 16 -48.51 -13.44 4.35
CA LYS A 16 -48.89 -14.10 5.64
C LYS A 16 -47.86 -15.14 6.20
N PRO A 17 -47.79 -15.41 7.53
CA PRO A 17 -48.15 -14.64 8.74
C PRO A 17 -47.00 -14.43 9.76
N ALA A 18 -47.28 -13.52 10.70
CA ALA A 18 -46.69 -13.40 12.02
C ALA A 18 -46.85 -14.68 12.88
N ARG A 19 -45.83 -14.98 13.71
CA ARG A 19 -45.93 -15.96 14.80
C ARG A 19 -45.82 -15.22 16.14
N SER A 20 -46.92 -15.27 16.88
CA SER A 20 -47.10 -14.84 18.27
C SER A 20 -47.08 -16.08 19.16
N GLY A 21 -46.49 -15.97 20.35
CA GLY A 21 -46.57 -16.91 21.48
C GLY A 21 -45.40 -16.66 22.42
N LYS A 22 -45.50 -15.77 23.44
CA LYS A 22 -46.15 -15.89 24.76
C LYS A 22 -45.68 -17.09 25.61
N SER A 23 -45.50 -16.79 26.90
CA SER A 23 -45.42 -17.68 28.09
C SER A 23 -44.00 -18.08 28.48
N SER A 24 -43.53 -18.02 29.73
CA SER A 24 -44.14 -17.67 31.04
C SER A 24 -43.00 -17.65 32.09
N ALA A 25 -43.20 -16.87 33.17
CA ALA A 25 -42.71 -17.00 34.56
C ALA A 25 -41.44 -17.85 34.83
N GLY A 26 -40.40 -17.33 35.49
CA GLY A 26 -40.45 -16.73 36.81
C GLY A 26 -40.22 -17.80 37.89
N LYS A 27 -39.00 -17.91 38.45
CA LYS A 27 -38.78 -18.63 39.71
C LYS A 27 -37.54 -18.12 40.48
N THR A 28 -37.86 -17.24 41.44
CA THR A 28 -37.34 -17.12 42.81
C THR A 28 -35.85 -17.13 43.10
N ALA A 29 -35.45 -16.02 43.72
CA ALA A 29 -34.34 -15.88 44.64
C ALA A 29 -34.28 -17.00 45.71
N GLY A 30 -33.05 -17.43 45.99
CA GLY A 30 -32.68 -18.18 47.19
C GLY A 30 -31.43 -17.54 47.78
N ALA A 31 -31.65 -16.60 48.71
CA ALA A 31 -30.61 -16.11 49.60
C ALA A 31 -30.41 -17.14 50.71
N ALA A 32 -29.18 -17.61 50.90
CA ALA A 32 -28.73 -18.27 52.11
C ALA A 32 -27.40 -17.65 52.53
N ALA A 33 -27.45 -16.98 53.68
CA ALA A 33 -26.32 -16.39 54.37
C ALA A 33 -25.54 -17.46 55.15
N GLY A 34 -24.23 -17.22 55.32
CA GLY A 34 -23.50 -17.69 56.50
C GLY A 34 -22.17 -18.39 56.23
N ALA A 35 -21.07 -17.63 56.20
CA ALA A 35 -19.80 -17.97 56.85
C ALA A 35 -18.83 -16.77 56.76
N PRO A 36 -18.35 -16.21 57.89
CA PRO A 36 -17.30 -15.20 57.89
C PRO A 36 -15.95 -15.88 58.19
N ASP A 37 -15.20 -16.22 57.15
CA ASP A 37 -13.80 -16.60 57.31
C ASP A 37 -12.89 -15.43 56.92
N ALA A 38 -12.19 -14.97 57.94
CA ALA A 38 -11.05 -14.09 57.86
C ALA A 38 -9.92 -14.74 57.04
N GLU A 39 -8.98 -13.89 56.63
CA GLU A 39 -7.60 -14.27 56.29
C GLU A 39 -7.35 -14.74 54.84
N ARG A 40 -7.19 -13.76 53.95
CA ARG A 40 -5.98 -13.61 53.11
C ARG A 40 -6.00 -12.26 52.41
N ALA A 41 -5.58 -11.23 53.13
CA ALA A 41 -5.07 -10.00 52.53
C ALA A 41 -3.71 -10.29 51.86
N GLY A 42 -3.73 -11.08 50.79
CA GLY A 42 -2.63 -11.14 49.84
C GLY A 42 -2.75 -9.91 48.97
N ALA A 43 -2.09 -8.82 49.37
CA ALA A 43 -1.88 -7.64 48.54
C ALA A 43 -1.09 -8.07 47.29
N GLY A 44 -1.81 -8.56 46.28
CA GLY A 44 -1.32 -8.73 44.93
C GLY A 44 -1.08 -7.34 44.36
N THR A 45 0.11 -6.79 44.63
CA THR A 45 0.66 -5.66 43.89
C THR A 45 0.75 -6.12 42.45
N THR A 46 -0.28 -5.83 41.66
CA THR A 46 -0.20 -5.92 40.20
C THR A 46 0.97 -5.03 39.82
N PRO A 47 2.05 -5.58 39.23
CA PRO A 47 3.20 -4.77 38.89
C PRO A 47 2.71 -3.64 37.98
N PRO A 48 3.08 -2.38 38.24
CA PRO A 48 2.63 -1.27 37.42
C PRO A 48 3.03 -1.57 35.98
N LYS A 49 2.03 -1.67 35.11
CA LYS A 49 2.19 -1.81 33.66
C LYS A 49 3.04 -0.61 33.23
N ARG A 50 4.36 -0.82 33.11
CA ARG A 50 5.30 0.25 32.72
C ARG A 50 4.78 0.78 31.40
N ALA A 51 4.19 1.97 31.43
CA ALA A 51 3.86 2.74 30.24
C ALA A 51 5.20 3.16 29.63
N ARG A 52 5.83 2.22 28.91
CA ARG A 52 6.92 2.56 28.01
C ARG A 52 6.32 3.55 27.03
N PHE A 53 6.95 4.72 26.92
CA PHE A 53 6.75 5.65 25.83
C PHE A 53 7.14 4.92 24.54
N ALA A 54 6.25 4.06 24.05
CA ALA A 54 6.40 3.37 22.80
C ALA A 54 6.03 4.38 21.73
N VAL A 55 7.03 4.89 21.02
CA VAL A 55 6.80 5.66 19.79
C VAL A 55 5.91 4.79 18.90
N PRO A 56 4.77 5.30 18.41
CA PRO A 56 3.93 4.54 17.50
C PRO A 56 4.77 4.17 16.28
N LEU A 57 4.90 2.87 16.02
CA LEU A 57 5.69 2.34 14.91
C LEU A 57 5.26 2.95 13.56
N GLU A 58 4.00 3.37 13.47
CA GLU A 58 3.42 4.11 12.36
C GLU A 58 4.16 5.41 12.05
N LEU A 59 4.57 6.17 13.09
CA LEU A 59 5.32 7.41 12.91
C LEU A 59 6.70 7.14 12.31
N ILE A 60 7.36 6.05 12.75
CA ILE A 60 8.67 5.66 12.19
C ILE A 60 8.51 5.34 10.71
N PHE A 61 7.49 4.56 10.33
CA PHE A 61 7.23 4.26 8.92
C PHE A 61 6.85 5.50 8.11
N ALA A 62 6.11 6.44 8.68
CA ALA A 62 5.83 7.72 8.02
C ALA A 62 7.10 8.52 7.77
N VAL A 63 7.98 8.63 8.77
CA VAL A 63 9.28 9.31 8.61
C VAL A 63 10.14 8.62 7.56
N VAL A 64 10.21 7.28 7.57
CA VAL A 64 10.96 6.51 6.56
C VAL A 64 10.37 6.70 5.15
N ALA A 65 9.04 6.66 5.00
CA ALA A 65 8.37 6.86 3.72
C ALA A 65 8.55 8.29 3.18
N LEU A 66 8.49 9.30 4.06
CA LEU A 66 8.77 10.69 3.70
C LEU A 66 10.24 10.91 3.34
N GLY A 67 11.16 10.31 4.09
CA GLY A 67 12.59 10.31 3.78
C GLY A 67 12.85 9.70 2.40
N TRP A 68 12.23 8.56 2.11
CA TRP A 68 12.32 7.90 0.81
C TRP A 68 11.78 8.77 -0.34
N LEU A 69 10.60 9.38 -0.17
CA LEU A 69 10.04 10.32 -1.14
C LEU A 69 10.97 11.52 -1.37
N GLY A 70 11.53 12.07 -0.29
CA GLY A 70 12.50 13.17 -0.36
C GLY A 70 13.78 12.79 -1.13
N VAL A 71 14.33 11.61 -0.86
CA VAL A 71 15.49 11.07 -1.59
C VAL A 71 15.17 10.88 -3.07
N MET A 72 14.02 10.33 -3.41
CA MET A 72 13.60 10.15 -4.80
C MET A 72 13.42 11.49 -5.54
N LEU A 73 12.76 12.47 -4.90
CA LEU A 73 12.61 13.82 -5.47
C LEU A 73 13.97 14.49 -5.68
N ARG A 74 14.88 14.35 -4.71
CA ARG A 74 16.23 14.89 -4.83
C ARG A 74 17.03 14.19 -5.93
N SER A 75 16.93 12.87 -6.04
CA SER A 75 17.59 12.08 -7.08
C SER A 75 17.10 12.50 -8.48
N ALA A 76 15.79 12.65 -8.65
CA ALA A 76 15.20 13.14 -9.89
C ALA A 76 15.65 14.59 -10.20
N GLN A 77 15.75 15.46 -9.20
CA GLN A 77 16.23 16.82 -9.38
C GLN A 77 17.69 16.83 -9.86
N VAL A 78 18.58 16.10 -9.18
CA VAL A 78 20.00 16.01 -9.56
C VAL A 78 20.13 15.52 -11.00
N SER A 79 19.42 14.45 -11.35
CA SER A 79 19.44 13.86 -12.70
C SER A 79 19.05 14.86 -13.79
N VAL A 80 18.06 15.71 -13.53
CA VAL A 80 17.63 16.74 -14.48
C VAL A 80 18.64 17.89 -14.55
N THR A 81 19.21 18.33 -13.42
CA THR A 81 20.19 19.43 -13.40
C THR A 81 21.55 19.07 -14.00
N THR A 82 21.94 17.79 -13.99
CA THR A 82 23.21 17.32 -14.53
C THR A 82 23.13 16.87 -15.99
N ALA A 83 21.93 16.72 -16.55
CA ALA A 83 21.77 16.32 -17.94
C ALA A 83 22.21 17.46 -18.88
N ALA A 84 23.25 17.22 -19.67
CA ALA A 84 23.87 18.20 -20.58
C ALA A 84 22.96 18.62 -21.75
N GLU A 85 21.87 17.88 -22.02
CA GLU A 85 20.89 18.14 -23.07
C GLU A 85 19.46 17.96 -22.55
N GLY A 86 18.56 18.90 -22.89
CA GLY A 86 17.17 18.90 -22.40
C GLY A 86 16.38 17.64 -22.73
N THR A 87 16.68 16.98 -23.85
CA THR A 87 16.00 15.74 -24.27
C THR A 87 16.32 14.57 -23.34
N VAL A 88 17.59 14.41 -22.94
CA VAL A 88 18.01 13.35 -22.00
C VAL A 88 17.40 13.56 -20.61
N ALA A 89 17.26 14.82 -20.19
CA ALA A 89 16.64 15.17 -18.92
C ALA A 89 15.17 14.72 -18.83
N VAL A 90 14.40 14.90 -19.92
CA VAL A 90 12.99 14.49 -20.00
C VAL A 90 12.86 12.98 -19.93
N TYR A 91 13.74 12.22 -20.58
CA TYR A 91 13.75 10.76 -20.51
C TYR A 91 14.05 10.24 -19.10
N LEU A 92 15.06 10.79 -18.43
CA LEU A 92 15.40 10.40 -17.07
C LEU A 92 14.28 10.75 -16.08
N ALA A 93 13.65 11.91 -16.25
CA ALA A 93 12.49 12.32 -15.47
C ALA A 93 11.33 11.33 -15.66
N ALA A 94 10.96 11.03 -16.92
CA ALA A 94 9.92 10.06 -17.24
C ALA A 94 10.23 8.66 -16.71
N TYR A 95 11.51 8.26 -16.72
CA TYR A 95 11.95 6.99 -16.17
C TYR A 95 11.70 6.91 -14.65
N SER A 96 11.88 8.00 -13.91
CA SER A 96 11.68 8.03 -12.45
C SER A 96 10.22 8.13 -12.01
N LEU A 97 9.28 8.46 -12.92
CA LEU A 97 7.89 8.79 -12.58
C LEU A 97 7.14 7.69 -11.81
N PRO A 98 7.11 6.42 -12.25
CA PRO A 98 6.36 5.40 -11.50
C PRO A 98 6.92 5.20 -10.10
N GLY A 99 8.25 5.29 -9.95
CA GLY A 99 8.92 5.24 -8.65
C GLY A 99 8.47 6.37 -7.73
N LEU A 100 8.47 7.61 -8.23
CA LEU A 100 8.00 8.78 -7.47
C LEU A 100 6.52 8.71 -7.12
N ILE A 101 5.66 8.24 -8.04
CA ILE A 101 4.23 8.04 -7.79
C ILE A 101 4.02 7.00 -6.69
N SER A 102 4.75 5.88 -6.75
CA SER A 102 4.68 4.82 -5.73
C SER A 102 5.17 5.31 -4.36
N ALA A 103 6.27 6.07 -4.33
CA ALA A 103 6.77 6.69 -3.10
C ALA A 103 5.76 7.69 -2.53
N SER A 104 5.10 8.48 -3.38
CA SER A 104 4.06 9.43 -2.98
C SER A 104 2.83 8.72 -2.40
N LEU A 105 2.34 7.65 -3.05
CA LEU A 105 1.26 6.78 -2.55
C LEU A 105 1.60 6.22 -1.16
N VAL A 106 2.79 5.63 -1.00
CA VAL A 106 3.21 5.00 0.26
C VAL A 106 3.41 6.04 1.36
N ALA A 107 4.02 7.19 1.05
CA ALA A 107 4.18 8.28 2.00
C ALA A 107 2.83 8.82 2.47
N GLY A 108 1.88 9.06 1.56
CA GLY A 108 0.53 9.48 1.90
C GLY A 108 -0.22 8.45 2.75
N ALA A 109 -0.08 7.15 2.45
CA ALA A 109 -0.66 6.08 3.25
C ALA A 109 -0.05 6.01 4.65
N ALA A 110 1.27 6.13 4.76
CA ALA A 110 1.97 6.08 6.05
C ALA A 110 1.62 7.30 6.93
N THR A 111 1.55 8.51 6.37
CA THR A 111 1.14 9.71 7.11
C THR A 111 -0.34 9.70 7.45
N GLY A 112 -1.21 9.25 6.54
CA GLY A 112 -2.63 9.06 6.81
C GLY A 112 -2.88 8.08 7.96
N LEU A 113 -2.16 6.95 7.98
CA LEU A 113 -2.21 5.97 9.06
C LEU A 113 -1.71 6.57 10.38
N THR A 114 -0.62 7.35 10.34
CA THR A 114 -0.08 8.04 11.50
C THR A 114 -1.07 9.07 12.06
N ALA A 115 -1.71 9.87 11.20
CA ALA A 115 -2.72 10.85 11.60
C ALA A 115 -3.91 10.18 12.32
N VAL A 116 -4.45 9.10 11.76
CA VAL A 116 -5.56 8.36 12.37
C VAL A 116 -5.15 7.69 13.69
N THR A 117 -3.90 7.22 13.81
CA THR A 117 -3.43 6.51 15.01
C THR A 117 -3.02 7.44 16.14
N MET A 118 -2.56 8.66 15.87
CA MET A 118 -2.18 9.65 16.88
C MET A 118 -3.40 10.42 17.43
N ILE A 119 -4.44 10.63 16.63
CA ILE A 119 -5.61 11.39 17.07
C ILE A 119 -6.57 10.45 17.81
N GLY A 120 -6.43 10.37 19.14
CA GLY A 120 -7.22 9.51 20.03
C GLY A 120 -8.75 9.56 19.83
N PRO A 121 -9.36 10.74 19.62
CA PRO A 121 -10.78 10.86 19.28
C PRO A 121 -11.14 10.23 17.92
N VAL A 122 -10.26 10.33 16.93
CA VAL A 122 -10.49 9.82 15.56
C VAL A 122 -10.47 8.29 15.54
N ARG A 123 -9.72 7.64 16.45
CA ARG A 123 -9.78 6.17 16.60
C ARG A 123 -11.18 5.66 16.95
N ARG A 124 -11.94 6.44 17.73
CA ARG A 124 -13.31 6.11 18.15
C ARG A 124 -14.38 6.68 17.20
N ALA A 125 -13.99 7.59 16.30
CA ALA A 125 -14.89 8.21 15.35
C ALA A 125 -15.33 7.22 14.26
N GLY A 126 -16.43 7.55 13.59
CA GLY A 126 -16.97 6.77 12.47
C GLY A 126 -16.00 6.68 11.29
N ALA A 127 -16.24 5.71 10.41
CA ALA A 127 -15.41 5.43 9.24
C ALA A 127 -15.16 6.68 8.37
N THR A 128 -16.17 7.54 8.22
CA THR A 128 -16.08 8.79 7.44
C THR A 128 -15.05 9.77 7.99
N VAL A 129 -15.00 9.97 9.31
CA VAL A 129 -14.05 10.89 9.94
C VAL A 129 -12.62 10.35 9.81
N ARG A 130 -12.44 9.05 10.01
CA ARG A 130 -11.14 8.38 9.82
C ARG A 130 -10.65 8.52 8.38
N PHE A 131 -11.53 8.29 7.42
CA PHE A 131 -11.23 8.46 6.00
C PHE A 131 -10.84 9.90 5.68
N ALA A 132 -11.61 10.89 6.14
CA ALA A 132 -11.32 12.30 5.91
C ALA A 132 -9.98 12.72 6.51
N VAL A 133 -9.69 12.35 7.76
CA VAL A 133 -8.42 12.66 8.42
C VAL A 133 -7.24 12.02 7.71
N ALA A 134 -7.36 10.75 7.30
CA ALA A 134 -6.30 10.06 6.59
C ALA A 134 -6.06 10.65 5.19
N ALA A 135 -7.12 11.00 4.46
CA ALA A 135 -7.05 11.66 3.16
C ALA A 135 -6.40 13.05 3.27
N VAL A 136 -6.76 13.85 4.29
CA VAL A 136 -6.13 15.15 4.55
C VAL A 136 -4.65 14.99 4.89
N GLY A 137 -4.27 13.99 5.69
CA GLY A 137 -2.87 13.68 5.96
C GLY A 137 -2.08 13.37 4.69
N GLY A 138 -2.65 12.56 3.79
CA GLY A 138 -2.07 12.29 2.47
C GLY A 138 -2.00 13.54 1.58
N LEU A 139 -3.06 14.34 1.55
CA LEU A 139 -3.13 15.58 0.77
C LEU A 139 -2.07 16.59 1.20
N LEU A 140 -1.82 16.75 2.50
CA LEU A 140 -0.77 17.65 3.00
C LEU A 140 0.61 17.22 2.52
N VAL A 141 0.93 15.93 2.58
CA VAL A 141 2.19 15.38 2.05
C VAL A 141 2.28 15.61 0.54
N GLY A 142 1.20 15.31 -0.18
CA GLY A 142 1.10 15.51 -1.61
C GLY A 142 1.29 16.97 -2.03
N ALA A 143 0.69 17.90 -1.29
CA ALA A 143 0.82 19.34 -1.52
C ALA A 143 2.25 19.82 -1.30
N VAL A 144 2.92 19.36 -0.23
CA VAL A 144 4.34 19.67 0.01
C VAL A 144 5.21 19.13 -1.13
N ALA A 145 5.02 17.87 -1.55
CA ALA A 145 5.74 17.30 -2.69
C ALA A 145 5.49 18.08 -3.99
N ALA A 146 4.24 18.45 -4.26
CA ALA A 146 3.86 19.27 -5.40
C ALA A 146 4.55 20.64 -5.39
N LEU A 147 4.60 21.32 -4.22
CA LEU A 147 5.30 22.59 -4.07
C LEU A 147 6.81 22.45 -4.29
N ILE A 148 7.43 21.37 -3.81
CA ILE A 148 8.86 21.10 -4.06
C ILE A 148 9.10 20.95 -5.57
N VAL A 149 8.24 20.20 -6.27
CA VAL A 149 8.34 20.02 -7.73
C VAL A 149 8.17 21.35 -8.47
N LEU A 150 7.13 22.12 -8.15
CA LEU A 150 6.89 23.42 -8.80
C LEU A 150 8.05 24.41 -8.58
N ASN A 151 8.62 24.45 -7.37
CA ASN A 151 9.75 25.32 -7.07
C ASN A 151 11.07 24.82 -7.69
N SER A 152 11.23 23.51 -7.89
CA SER A 152 12.49 22.93 -8.41
C SER A 152 12.57 22.95 -9.94
N TYR A 153 11.42 22.77 -10.63
CA TYR A 153 11.38 22.63 -12.08
C TYR A 153 10.80 23.86 -12.81
N GLY A 154 10.21 24.81 -12.07
CA GLY A 154 9.66 26.05 -12.63
C GLY A 154 8.18 25.94 -13.01
N GLN A 155 7.69 26.94 -13.77
CA GLN A 155 6.29 27.03 -14.19
C GLN A 155 6.10 26.48 -15.61
N GLY A 156 5.14 25.57 -15.77
CA GLY A 156 4.75 25.01 -17.08
C GLY A 156 3.61 24.01 -16.93
N GLY A 157 2.76 23.88 -17.97
CA GLY A 157 1.58 23.01 -17.91
C GLY A 157 1.90 21.55 -17.55
N ALA A 158 2.97 21.01 -18.14
CA ALA A 158 3.45 19.65 -17.85
C ALA A 158 3.89 19.47 -16.38
N ILE A 159 4.60 20.45 -15.82
CA ILE A 159 5.07 20.42 -14.43
C ILE A 159 3.89 20.52 -13.46
N THR A 160 2.89 21.36 -13.76
CA THR A 160 1.67 21.48 -12.96
C THR A 160 0.85 20.19 -12.95
N ILE A 161 0.70 19.54 -14.12
CA ILE A 161 0.04 18.22 -14.20
C ILE A 161 0.79 17.20 -13.37
N LEU A 162 2.13 17.16 -13.47
CA LEU A 162 2.96 16.24 -12.71
C LEU A 162 2.83 16.48 -11.19
N ALA A 163 2.91 17.73 -10.75
CA ALA A 163 2.73 18.11 -9.36
C ALA A 163 1.33 17.71 -8.83
N ALA A 164 0.28 17.92 -9.63
CA ALA A 164 -1.07 17.49 -9.31
C ALA A 164 -1.19 15.97 -9.22
N THR A 165 -0.51 15.22 -10.10
CA THR A 165 -0.46 13.75 -10.04
C THR A 165 0.18 13.26 -8.74
N PHE A 166 1.27 13.88 -8.28
CA PHE A 166 1.87 13.52 -6.99
C PHE A 166 0.95 13.84 -5.82
N ALA A 167 0.27 15.00 -5.86
CA ALA A 167 -0.69 15.37 -4.83
C ALA A 167 -1.88 14.39 -4.77
N ALA A 168 -2.45 14.03 -5.92
CA ALA A 168 -3.52 13.06 -6.04
C ALA A 168 -3.09 11.67 -5.55
N SER A 169 -1.87 11.25 -5.90
CA SER A 169 -1.30 9.96 -5.50
C SER A 169 -1.13 9.86 -3.99
N ALA A 170 -0.54 10.86 -3.33
CA ALA A 170 -0.43 10.87 -1.87
C ALA A 170 -1.81 10.93 -1.19
N THR A 171 -2.74 11.69 -1.75
CA THR A 171 -4.12 11.76 -1.23
C THR A 171 -4.81 10.40 -1.32
N ALA A 172 -4.67 9.69 -2.44
CA ALA A 172 -5.21 8.34 -2.62
C ALA A 172 -4.58 7.33 -1.64
N GLY A 173 -3.27 7.43 -1.41
CA GLY A 173 -2.58 6.64 -0.39
C GLY A 173 -3.12 6.92 1.01
N GLY A 174 -3.28 8.19 1.38
CA GLY A 174 -3.87 8.59 2.66
C GLY A 174 -5.31 8.10 2.82
N ALA A 175 -6.13 8.22 1.78
CA ALA A 175 -7.49 7.71 1.75
C ALA A 175 -7.54 6.19 1.99
N PHE A 176 -6.62 5.42 1.40
CA PHE A 176 -6.48 3.97 1.62
C PHE A 176 -6.18 3.64 3.09
N ALA A 177 -5.35 4.43 3.77
CA ALA A 177 -5.08 4.25 5.20
C ALA A 177 -6.31 4.50 6.10
N GLY A 178 -7.31 5.23 5.59
CA GLY A 178 -8.58 5.47 6.26
C GLY A 178 -9.56 4.29 6.25
N ILE A 179 -9.29 3.23 5.47
CA ILE A 179 -10.14 2.04 5.38
C ILE A 179 -10.23 1.32 6.74
N ARG A 180 -11.36 0.65 7.00
CA ARG A 180 -11.68 -0.01 8.28
C ARG A 180 -10.57 -0.95 8.79
N HIS A 181 -9.82 -1.59 7.90
CA HIS A 181 -8.72 -2.51 8.24
C HIS A 181 -7.35 -1.82 8.30
N ALA A 182 -7.09 -1.09 9.38
CA ALA A 182 -5.80 -0.42 9.62
C ALA A 182 -4.60 -1.40 9.64
N ALA A 183 -4.81 -2.66 10.06
CA ALA A 183 -3.79 -3.69 10.04
C ALA A 183 -3.34 -4.02 8.61
N LEU A 184 -4.29 -4.11 7.67
CA LEU A 184 -4.01 -4.32 6.26
C LEU A 184 -3.25 -3.12 5.68
N ALA A 185 -3.73 -1.90 5.94
CA ALA A 185 -3.07 -0.69 5.44
C ALA A 185 -1.60 -0.60 5.92
N GLY A 186 -1.35 -0.88 7.20
CA GLY A 186 0.02 -0.93 7.72
C GLY A 186 0.86 -2.06 7.11
N ALA A 187 0.28 -3.24 6.88
CA ALA A 187 0.99 -4.34 6.20
C ALA A 187 1.39 -3.96 4.77
N VAL A 188 0.50 -3.30 4.01
CA VAL A 188 0.79 -2.83 2.65
C VAL A 188 1.89 -1.75 2.65
N VAL A 189 1.82 -0.78 3.56
CA VAL A 189 2.84 0.27 3.70
C VAL A 189 4.20 -0.37 4.03
N ASN A 190 4.25 -1.27 5.01
CA ASN A 190 5.49 -1.91 5.42
C ASN A 190 6.08 -2.80 4.33
N ALA A 191 5.23 -3.59 3.65
CA ALA A 191 5.65 -4.42 2.53
C ALA A 191 6.22 -3.56 1.39
N SER A 192 5.59 -2.41 1.09
CA SER A 192 6.08 -1.48 0.07
C SER A 192 7.43 -0.87 0.44
N LEU A 193 7.61 -0.47 1.71
CA LEU A 193 8.91 -0.01 2.21
C LEU A 193 9.98 -1.11 2.14
N GLY A 194 9.61 -2.36 2.42
CA GLY A 194 10.50 -3.52 2.25
C GLY A 194 10.93 -3.71 0.80
N VAL A 195 10.01 -3.62 -0.16
CA VAL A 195 10.31 -3.67 -1.59
C VAL A 195 11.25 -2.54 -2.00
N PHE A 196 10.99 -1.31 -1.55
CA PHE A 196 11.87 -0.18 -1.86
C PHE A 196 13.27 -0.33 -1.27
N LEU A 197 13.37 -0.83 -0.03
CA LEU A 197 14.65 -1.09 0.61
C LEU A 197 15.47 -2.14 -0.16
N ILE A 198 14.83 -3.24 -0.58
CA ILE A 198 15.49 -4.27 -1.39
C ILE A 198 15.92 -3.71 -2.74
N GLY A 199 15.03 -2.98 -3.42
CA GLY A 199 15.35 -2.33 -4.69
C GLY A 199 16.54 -1.37 -4.55
N PHE A 200 16.58 -0.57 -3.48
CA PHE A 200 17.69 0.33 -3.17
C PHE A 200 19.01 -0.42 -2.96
N VAL A 201 19.00 -1.45 -2.10
CA VAL A 201 20.20 -2.25 -1.81
C VAL A 201 20.71 -2.94 -3.06
N LEU A 202 19.83 -3.57 -3.85
CA LEU A 202 20.23 -4.22 -5.09
C LEU A 202 20.75 -3.24 -6.14
N ASN A 203 20.20 -2.02 -6.20
CA ASN A 203 20.71 -0.98 -7.09
C ASN A 203 22.11 -0.50 -6.68
N LEU A 204 22.41 -0.42 -5.38
CA LEU A 204 23.76 -0.09 -4.89
C LEU A 204 24.80 -1.14 -5.30
N PHE A 205 24.40 -2.41 -5.43
CA PHE A 205 25.24 -3.51 -5.88
C PHE A 205 24.99 -3.91 -7.34
N GLN A 206 24.43 -3.02 -8.16
CA GLN A 206 24.05 -3.34 -9.53
C GLN A 206 25.26 -3.79 -10.37
N ASP A 207 26.36 -3.05 -10.38
CA ASP A 207 27.52 -3.40 -11.22
C ASP A 207 28.14 -4.76 -10.84
N PRO A 208 28.41 -5.05 -9.54
CA PRO A 208 28.84 -6.39 -9.13
C PRO A 208 27.87 -7.51 -9.53
N LEU A 209 26.56 -7.27 -9.39
CA LEU A 209 25.54 -8.25 -9.73
C LEU A 209 25.44 -8.46 -11.26
N LEU A 210 25.54 -7.40 -12.05
CA LEU A 210 25.58 -7.50 -13.51
C LEU A 210 26.81 -8.28 -13.98
N ASN A 211 27.97 -8.01 -13.40
CA ASN A 211 29.19 -8.78 -13.68
C ASN A 211 29.01 -10.26 -13.29
N LEU A 212 28.37 -10.54 -12.14
CA LEU A 212 28.05 -11.90 -11.70
C LEU A 212 27.07 -12.61 -12.64
N PHE A 213 26.11 -11.89 -13.23
CA PHE A 213 25.19 -12.40 -14.25
C PHE A 213 25.81 -12.46 -15.66
N GLY A 214 27.10 -12.17 -15.78
CA GLY A 214 27.85 -12.33 -17.03
C GLY A 214 27.73 -11.14 -17.97
N ALA A 215 27.61 -9.91 -17.45
CA ALA A 215 27.74 -8.69 -18.27
C ALA A 215 29.19 -8.55 -18.80
N GLY A 216 29.34 -8.60 -20.11
CA GLY A 216 30.58 -8.37 -20.84
C GLY A 216 30.45 -7.21 -21.83
N ASP A 217 31.38 -7.13 -22.77
CA ASP A 217 31.50 -5.96 -23.68
C ASP A 217 30.44 -5.92 -24.80
N THR A 218 29.63 -6.97 -24.95
CA THR A 218 28.60 -7.04 -26.00
C THR A 218 27.24 -6.56 -25.48
N GLN A 219 26.49 -5.84 -26.31
CA GLN A 219 25.13 -5.39 -25.97
C GLN A 219 24.20 -6.56 -25.61
N SER A 220 24.35 -7.70 -26.29
CA SER A 220 23.54 -8.91 -26.02
C SER A 220 23.80 -9.43 -24.60
N SER A 221 25.06 -9.50 -24.18
CA SER A 221 25.43 -9.99 -22.85
C SER A 221 24.92 -9.05 -21.75
N GLN A 222 25.03 -7.73 -21.95
CA GLN A 222 24.46 -6.74 -21.02
C GLN A 222 22.94 -6.85 -20.91
N ALA A 223 22.24 -7.00 -22.03
CA ALA A 223 20.78 -7.16 -22.03
C ALA A 223 20.33 -8.43 -21.28
N THR A 224 21.03 -9.55 -21.49
CA THR A 224 20.76 -10.80 -20.77
C THR A 224 21.03 -10.67 -19.27
N ALA A 225 22.16 -10.07 -18.88
CA ALA A 225 22.50 -9.83 -17.47
C ALA A 225 21.48 -8.92 -16.78
N LEU A 226 21.03 -7.86 -17.47
CA LEU A 226 20.01 -6.95 -16.95
C LEU A 226 18.64 -7.63 -16.77
N SER A 227 18.29 -8.55 -17.69
CA SER A 227 17.08 -9.37 -17.56
C SER A 227 17.13 -10.26 -16.30
N TRP A 228 18.25 -10.96 -16.08
CA TRP A 228 18.47 -11.77 -14.88
C TRP A 228 18.46 -10.94 -13.60
N PHE A 229 19.08 -9.76 -13.63
CA PHE A 229 19.05 -8.82 -12.52
C PHE A 229 17.62 -8.37 -12.20
N SER A 230 16.83 -7.98 -13.21
CA SER A 230 15.43 -7.58 -13.03
C SER A 230 14.57 -8.70 -12.45
N LEU A 231 14.74 -9.93 -12.95
CA LEU A 231 14.01 -11.10 -12.45
C LEU A 231 14.37 -11.38 -10.98
N THR A 232 15.66 -11.44 -10.67
CA THR A 232 16.16 -11.71 -9.31
C THR A 232 15.69 -10.64 -8.33
N SER A 233 15.79 -9.36 -8.73
CA SER A 233 15.33 -8.22 -7.93
C SER A 233 13.83 -8.30 -7.65
N SER A 234 13.02 -8.64 -8.66
CA SER A 234 11.58 -8.76 -8.51
C SER A 234 11.19 -9.94 -7.61
N LEU A 235 11.86 -11.09 -7.75
CA LEU A 235 11.65 -12.25 -6.89
C LEU A 235 11.99 -11.94 -5.44
N LEU A 236 13.16 -11.36 -5.18
CA LEU A 236 13.59 -11.03 -3.81
C LEU A 236 12.67 -9.98 -3.17
N SER A 237 12.29 -8.96 -3.94
CA SER A 237 11.32 -7.95 -3.51
C SER A 237 9.97 -8.58 -3.16
N ALA A 238 9.49 -9.52 -3.97
CA ALA A 238 8.22 -10.20 -3.73
C ALA A 238 8.24 -11.05 -2.45
N LEU A 239 9.32 -11.81 -2.23
CA LEU A 239 9.50 -12.60 -1.02
C LEU A 239 9.50 -11.72 0.24
N ILE A 240 10.22 -10.59 0.18
CA ILE A 240 10.28 -9.62 1.27
C ILE A 240 8.93 -8.95 1.49
N ALA A 241 8.19 -8.60 0.44
CA ALA A 241 6.84 -8.06 0.56
C ALA A 241 5.92 -9.02 1.33
N GLY A 242 5.90 -10.31 0.95
CA GLY A 242 5.09 -11.33 1.61
C GLY A 242 5.50 -11.58 3.07
N LEU A 243 6.81 -11.65 3.33
CA LEU A 243 7.36 -11.83 4.68
C LEU A 243 7.01 -10.65 5.59
N VAL A 244 7.26 -9.42 5.14
CA VAL A 244 7.01 -8.20 5.92
C VAL A 244 5.51 -8.02 6.18
N ALA A 245 4.66 -8.30 5.19
CA ALA A 245 3.21 -8.30 5.37
C ALA A 245 2.77 -9.31 6.45
N TYR A 246 3.28 -10.54 6.37
CA TYR A 246 3.00 -11.60 7.35
C TYR A 246 3.44 -11.20 8.77
N LEU A 247 4.67 -10.70 8.94
CA LEU A 247 5.20 -10.27 10.23
C LEU A 247 4.43 -9.08 10.81
N THR A 248 4.01 -8.13 9.97
CA THR A 248 3.22 -6.97 10.39
C THR A 248 1.83 -7.39 10.88
N LEU A 249 1.18 -8.34 10.20
CA LEU A 249 -0.13 -8.84 10.60
C LEU A 249 -0.06 -9.73 11.85
N THR A 250 1.03 -10.48 12.02
CA THR A 250 1.22 -11.37 13.18
C THR A 250 1.64 -10.61 14.44
N SER A 251 2.44 -9.55 14.31
CA SER A 251 2.90 -8.74 15.45
C SER A 251 1.81 -7.87 16.09
N ARG A 252 0.69 -7.64 15.37
CA ARG A 252 -0.45 -6.84 15.85
C ARG A 252 -1.59 -7.67 16.46
N GLN A 253 -1.31 -8.92 16.85
CA GLN A 253 -2.32 -9.80 17.43
C GLN A 253 -2.77 -9.34 18.82
N GLY A 254 -4.05 -8.96 18.92
CA GLY A 254 -4.88 -9.22 20.10
C GLY A 254 -5.55 -10.59 19.97
N ASP A 255 -6.60 -10.86 20.75
CA ASP A 255 -7.23 -12.19 20.85
C ASP A 255 -7.82 -12.76 19.54
N GLU A 256 -8.06 -11.93 18.51
CA GLU A 256 -8.58 -12.39 17.20
C GLU A 256 -7.52 -12.36 16.09
N ARG A 257 -7.27 -13.53 15.49
CA ARG A 257 -6.41 -13.66 14.30
C ARG A 257 -7.13 -13.11 13.07
N PRO A 258 -6.46 -12.32 12.20
CA PRO A 258 -7.03 -11.90 10.92
C PRO A 258 -7.40 -13.10 10.05
N LYS A 259 -8.48 -12.96 9.26
CA LYS A 259 -8.86 -13.97 8.25
C LYS A 259 -7.72 -14.17 7.25
N TRP A 260 -7.59 -15.36 6.69
CA TRP A 260 -6.56 -15.70 5.68
C TRP A 260 -6.52 -14.71 4.50
N VAL A 261 -7.69 -14.20 4.09
CA VAL A 261 -7.82 -13.19 3.02
C VAL A 261 -7.01 -11.92 3.31
N VAL A 262 -6.86 -11.54 4.59
CA VAL A 262 -6.09 -10.36 4.99
C VAL A 262 -4.58 -10.58 4.79
N TYR A 263 -4.09 -11.80 5.03
CA TYR A 263 -2.69 -12.15 4.76
C TYR A 263 -2.40 -12.17 3.26
N LEU A 264 -3.31 -12.74 2.46
CA LEU A 264 -3.23 -12.70 1.00
C LEU A 264 -3.21 -11.26 0.48
N ALA A 265 -4.16 -10.42 0.93
CA ALA A 265 -4.24 -9.02 0.53
C ALA A 265 -3.02 -8.21 0.99
N GLY A 266 -2.50 -8.49 2.19
CA GLY A 266 -1.30 -7.85 2.71
C GLY A 266 -0.07 -8.18 1.88
N GLY A 267 0.13 -9.47 1.55
CA GLY A 267 1.24 -9.93 0.69
C GLY A 267 1.15 -9.40 -0.74
N ALA A 268 -0.06 -9.30 -1.30
CA ALA A 268 -0.30 -8.69 -2.62
C ALA A 268 -0.13 -7.16 -2.62
N GLY A 269 -0.20 -6.52 -1.45
CA GLY A 269 -0.37 -5.08 -1.32
C GLY A 269 0.72 -4.25 -1.98
N ALA A 270 2.00 -4.62 -1.80
CA ALA A 270 3.11 -3.90 -2.43
C ALA A 270 3.06 -4.01 -3.96
N GLY A 271 2.71 -5.18 -4.50
CA GLY A 271 2.50 -5.36 -5.93
C GLY A 271 1.36 -4.51 -6.47
N MET A 272 0.24 -4.43 -5.74
CA MET A 272 -0.86 -3.52 -6.09
C MET A 272 -0.42 -2.06 -6.13
N VAL A 273 0.40 -1.62 -5.17
CA VAL A 273 0.95 -0.26 -5.17
C VAL A 273 1.78 -0.01 -6.43
N LEU A 274 2.65 -0.95 -6.82
CA LEU A 274 3.45 -0.83 -8.04
C LEU A 274 2.58 -0.76 -9.30
N LEU A 275 1.57 -1.64 -9.41
CA LEU A 275 0.67 -1.66 -10.57
C LEU A 275 -0.19 -0.40 -10.67
N VAL A 276 -0.72 0.09 -9.55
CA VAL A 276 -1.48 1.35 -9.50
C VAL A 276 -0.58 2.53 -9.88
N SER A 277 0.66 2.55 -9.39
CA SER A 277 1.63 3.60 -9.71
C SER A 277 1.97 3.62 -11.19
N GLU A 278 2.16 2.44 -11.79
CA GLU A 278 2.37 2.30 -13.23
C GLU A 278 1.14 2.72 -14.04
N ALA A 279 -0.07 2.36 -13.61
CA ALA A 279 -1.31 2.79 -14.27
C ALA A 279 -1.50 4.32 -14.22
N ILE A 280 -1.20 4.95 -13.08
CA ILE A 280 -1.21 6.40 -12.92
C ILE A 280 -0.12 7.03 -13.80
N ALA A 281 1.08 6.44 -13.85
CA ALA A 281 2.17 6.94 -14.68
C ALA A 281 1.83 6.87 -16.18
N ARG A 282 1.19 5.79 -16.64
CA ARG A 282 0.76 5.65 -18.03
C ARG A 282 -0.32 6.66 -18.41
N THR A 283 -1.32 6.84 -17.56
CA THR A 283 -2.43 7.77 -17.82
C THR A 283 -2.00 9.23 -17.71
N GLY A 284 -1.11 9.57 -16.78
CA GLY A 284 -0.52 10.90 -16.64
C GLY A 284 0.51 11.20 -17.72
N GLY A 285 1.37 10.23 -18.04
CA GLY A 285 2.46 10.33 -19.01
C GLY A 285 1.96 10.52 -20.45
N GLY A 286 0.94 9.78 -20.88
CA GLY A 286 0.38 9.93 -22.23
C GLY A 286 -0.04 11.37 -22.55
N ARG A 287 -0.63 12.07 -21.58
CA ARG A 287 -1.02 13.48 -21.73
C ARG A 287 0.18 14.43 -21.79
N LEU A 288 1.27 14.12 -21.09
CA LEU A 288 2.50 14.90 -21.21
C LEU A 288 3.17 14.68 -22.57
N LEU A 289 3.11 13.47 -23.12
CA LEU A 289 3.70 13.13 -24.42
C LEU A 289 2.93 13.79 -25.58
N ASP A 290 1.61 13.81 -25.51
CA ASP A 290 0.76 14.52 -26.48
C ASP A 290 1.03 16.03 -26.47
N LEU A 291 1.35 16.60 -25.30
CA LEU A 291 1.73 18.01 -25.14
C LEU A 291 3.19 18.30 -25.57
N ALA A 292 4.07 17.31 -25.52
CA ALA A 292 5.49 17.43 -25.90
C ALA A 292 5.74 17.21 -27.40
N GLY A 293 4.70 16.90 -28.18
CA GLY A 293 4.65 17.05 -29.63
C GLY A 293 5.45 16.05 -30.48
N ARG A 294 6.64 15.58 -30.09
CA ARG A 294 7.47 14.66 -30.91
C ARG A 294 8.50 13.88 -30.07
N LEU A 295 8.13 12.70 -29.57
CA LEU A 295 9.15 11.68 -29.30
C LEU A 295 9.40 10.89 -30.59
N SER A 296 10.63 10.43 -30.82
CA SER A 296 10.95 9.49 -31.89
C SER A 296 10.20 8.17 -31.70
N GLU A 297 9.87 7.46 -32.77
CA GLU A 297 9.26 6.11 -32.69
C GLU A 297 10.13 5.16 -31.85
N ALA A 298 11.46 5.30 -31.95
CA ALA A 298 12.41 4.52 -31.16
C ALA A 298 12.26 4.75 -29.65
N ASP A 299 11.94 5.98 -29.26
CA ASP A 299 11.80 6.36 -27.85
C ASP A 299 10.47 5.88 -27.26
N GLN A 300 9.40 5.92 -28.07
CA GLN A 300 8.12 5.33 -27.69
C GLN A 300 8.25 3.82 -27.48
N ALA A 301 8.94 3.11 -28.40
CA ALA A 301 9.19 1.69 -28.27
C ALA A 301 10.01 1.36 -27.01
N ALA A 302 11.05 2.14 -26.70
CA ALA A 302 11.84 1.97 -25.48
C ALA A 302 10.99 2.19 -24.21
N GLN A 303 10.13 3.22 -24.19
CA GLN A 303 9.22 3.48 -23.08
C GLN A 303 8.21 2.35 -22.89
N GLU A 304 7.65 1.80 -23.97
CA GLU A 304 6.71 0.68 -23.92
C GLU A 304 7.37 -0.59 -23.36
N ILE A 305 8.58 -0.92 -23.81
CA ILE A 305 9.35 -2.06 -23.29
C ILE A 305 9.60 -1.90 -21.78
N LEU A 306 10.01 -0.71 -21.34
CA LEU A 306 10.25 -0.41 -19.94
C LEU A 306 8.97 -0.47 -19.10
N ALA A 307 7.87 0.11 -19.62
CA ALA A 307 6.57 0.08 -18.98
C ALA A 307 6.07 -1.37 -18.83
N ASN A 308 6.28 -2.21 -19.84
CA ASN A 308 5.90 -3.61 -19.80
C ASN A 308 6.75 -4.40 -18.79
N SER A 309 8.06 -4.12 -18.72
CA SER A 309 8.95 -4.70 -17.71
C SER A 309 8.51 -4.34 -16.28
N ARG A 310 8.20 -3.06 -16.03
CA ARG A 310 7.71 -2.59 -14.71
C ARG A 310 6.37 -3.21 -14.33
N PHE A 311 5.46 -3.30 -15.29
CA PHE A 311 4.18 -3.95 -15.09
C PHE A 311 4.36 -5.42 -14.72
N ASN A 312 5.21 -6.15 -15.45
CA ASN A 312 5.55 -7.55 -15.13
C ASN A 312 6.18 -7.68 -13.75
N ASN A 313 7.11 -6.80 -13.38
CA ASN A 313 7.70 -6.78 -12.04
C ASN A 313 6.63 -6.55 -10.96
N GLY A 314 5.68 -5.64 -11.20
CA GLY A 314 4.53 -5.42 -10.32
C GLY A 314 3.66 -6.66 -10.14
N LEU A 315 3.40 -7.41 -11.23
CA LEU A 315 2.67 -8.69 -11.17
C LEU A 315 3.44 -9.77 -10.41
N ILE A 316 4.75 -9.88 -10.62
CA ILE A 316 5.61 -10.82 -9.88
C ILE A 316 5.51 -10.53 -8.38
N VAL A 317 5.68 -9.26 -7.98
CA VAL A 317 5.58 -8.84 -6.57
C VAL A 317 4.18 -9.10 -6.00
N LEU A 318 3.13 -8.83 -6.78
CA LEU A 318 1.74 -9.09 -6.39
C LEU A 318 1.52 -10.57 -6.08
N PHE A 319 1.78 -11.45 -7.04
CA PHE A 319 1.45 -12.86 -6.91
C PHE A 319 2.38 -13.60 -5.94
N ILE A 320 3.69 -13.39 -6.06
CA ILE A 320 4.66 -14.10 -5.22
C ILE A 320 4.61 -13.57 -3.79
N GLY A 321 4.39 -12.27 -3.59
CA GLY A 321 4.17 -11.70 -2.25
C GLY A 321 2.93 -12.29 -1.58
N ALA A 322 1.82 -12.42 -2.31
CA ALA A 322 0.61 -13.07 -1.82
C ALA A 322 0.82 -14.55 -1.46
N ILE A 323 1.45 -15.31 -2.36
CA ILE A 323 1.76 -16.73 -2.15
C ILE A 323 2.68 -16.90 -0.93
N THR A 324 3.71 -16.08 -0.81
CA THR A 324 4.66 -16.13 0.32
C THR A 324 3.95 -15.91 1.65
N ALA A 325 3.10 -14.89 1.75
CA ALA A 325 2.33 -14.62 2.96
C ALA A 325 1.39 -15.80 3.31
N MET A 326 0.76 -16.42 2.30
CA MET A 326 -0.11 -17.57 2.49
C MET A 326 0.64 -18.84 2.92
N ILE A 327 1.83 -19.09 2.37
CA ILE A 327 2.69 -20.21 2.81
C ILE A 327 3.08 -20.03 4.28
N LEU A 328 3.51 -18.83 4.67
CA LEU A 328 3.88 -18.53 6.06
C LEU A 328 2.69 -18.69 7.01
N LEU A 329 1.49 -18.25 6.60
CA LEU A 329 0.26 -18.50 7.35
C LEU A 329 -0.01 -19.99 7.51
N GLY A 330 0.05 -20.76 6.41
CA GLY A 330 -0.19 -22.21 6.42
C GLY A 330 0.72 -22.97 7.38
N ARG A 331 2.00 -22.56 7.49
CA ARG A 331 2.97 -23.16 8.42
C ARG A 331 2.63 -22.92 9.90
N THR A 332 1.68 -22.03 10.21
CA THR A 332 1.27 -21.72 11.59
C THR A 332 -0.10 -22.28 11.98
N LEU A 333 -0.78 -22.95 11.05
CA LEU A 333 -2.02 -23.66 11.36
C LEU A 333 -1.65 -25.00 12.02
N LYS A 334 -2.20 -25.25 13.22
CA LYS A 334 -2.07 -26.54 13.87
C LYS A 334 -2.98 -27.56 13.18
N PRO A 335 -2.59 -28.84 13.11
CA PRO A 335 -3.51 -29.91 12.71
C PRO A 335 -4.75 -29.87 13.60
N ILE A 336 -5.91 -30.10 13.01
CA ILE A 336 -7.12 -30.37 13.77
C ILE A 336 -6.90 -31.73 14.42
N GLU A 337 -6.85 -31.78 15.75
CA GLU A 337 -6.91 -33.05 16.47
C GLU A 337 -8.35 -33.56 16.29
N ASP A 338 -8.50 -34.62 15.49
CA ASP A 338 -9.75 -35.34 15.36
C ASP A 338 -9.95 -36.17 16.63
N ASP A 339 -10.85 -35.72 17.52
CA ASP A 339 -11.39 -36.51 18.64
C ASP A 339 -12.46 -37.50 18.16
#